data_AF-A0AAV1WDY2-F1
#
_entry.id   AF-A0AAV1WDY2-F1
#
_cell.length_a   1.000
_cell.length_b   1.000
_cell.length_c   1.000
_cell.angle_alpha   90.00
_cell.angle_beta   90.00
_cell.angle_gamma   90.00
#
_symmetry.space_group_name_H-M   'P 1'
#
loop_
_entity.id
_entity.type
_entity.pdbx_description
1 polymer ?
#
loop_
_entity_poly.entity_id
_entity_poly.type
_entity_poly.pdbx_seq_one_letter_code
_entity_poly.pdbx_strand_id
1 'polypeptide(L)'
;MRKFQSLVLLSLFLSICNIFVPSFALYGASSPVLQLTPSNFKSKVLNSTGVVLVEFFAPWCGHCKALTPTWEKAATVLKGVATVAALDADAHHTLAQVIYCKFLRSWHFLFHEIC
;
A
#
# COMPACT_ATOMS: atom_id res chain seq x y z
N MET A 1 -36.04 16.85 -28.40
CA MET A 1 -35.56 15.46 -28.65
C MET A 1 -34.13 15.21 -28.16
N ARG A 2 -33.15 16.11 -28.37
CA ARG A 2 -31.74 15.91 -27.96
C ARG A 2 -31.47 15.91 -26.44
N LYS A 3 -32.31 16.58 -25.63
CA LYS A 3 -32.21 16.57 -24.14
C LYS A 3 -32.56 15.20 -23.52
N PHE A 4 -33.46 14.44 -24.14
CA PHE A 4 -33.88 13.13 -23.64
C PHE A 4 -32.80 12.07 -23.90
N GLN A 5 -32.14 12.13 -25.07
CA GLN A 5 -30.99 11.28 -25.38
C GLN A 5 -29.78 11.54 -24.45
N SER A 6 -29.54 12.79 -24.06
CA SER A 6 -28.45 13.14 -23.13
C SER A 6 -28.67 12.66 -21.70
N LEU A 7 -29.93 12.63 -21.21
CA LEU A 7 -30.27 12.15 -19.87
C LEU A 7 -30.22 10.61 -19.78
N VAL A 8 -30.59 9.91 -20.85
CA VAL A 8 -30.50 8.44 -20.93
C VAL A 8 -29.03 7.99 -21.00
N LEU A 9 -28.18 8.69 -21.76
CA LEU A 9 -26.73 8.43 -21.77
C LEU A 9 -26.06 8.69 -20.41
N LEU A 10 -26.47 9.73 -19.69
CA LEU A 10 -25.91 10.07 -18.37
C LEU A 10 -26.28 9.03 -17.30
N SER A 11 -27.51 8.50 -17.33
CA SER A 11 -27.97 7.46 -16.40
C SER A 11 -27.33 6.09 -16.67
N LEU A 12 -27.07 5.75 -17.93
CA LEU A 12 -26.28 4.56 -18.30
C LEU A 12 -24.82 4.67 -17.83
N PHE A 13 -24.21 5.86 -17.92
CA PHE A 13 -22.84 6.09 -17.47
C PHE A 13 -22.68 5.95 -15.94
N LEU A 14 -23.65 6.45 -15.17
CA LEU A 14 -23.69 6.31 -13.70
C LEU A 14 -23.92 4.86 -13.24
N SER A 15 -24.66 4.07 -14.02
CA SER A 15 -24.92 2.66 -13.71
C SER A 15 -23.68 1.77 -13.96
N ILE A 16 -22.84 2.12 -14.93
CA ILE A 16 -21.62 1.38 -15.29
C ILE A 16 -20.48 1.60 -14.28
N CYS A 17 -20.40 2.76 -13.62
CA CYS A 17 -19.35 3.05 -12.63
C CYS A 17 -19.46 2.26 -11.31
N ASN A 18 -20.61 1.63 -11.02
CA ASN A 18 -20.82 0.89 -9.76
C ASN A 18 -20.23 -0.53 -9.77
N ILE A 19 -19.73 -1.04 -10.90
CA ILE A 19 -19.30 -2.44 -11.03
C ILE A 19 -17.77 -2.61 -10.94
N PHE A 20 -16.98 -1.53 -11.10
CA PHE A 20 -15.52 -1.64 -11.18
C PHE A 20 -14.82 -0.97 -10.00
N VAL A 21 -14.97 -1.53 -8.80
CA VAL A 21 -14.00 -1.32 -7.72
C VAL A 21 -13.15 -2.59 -7.64
N PRO A 22 -11.93 -2.60 -8.19
CA PRO A 22 -11.04 -3.73 -7.98
C PRO A 22 -10.54 -3.64 -6.54
N SER A 23 -10.80 -4.66 -5.72
CA SER A 23 -10.17 -4.77 -4.41
C SER A 23 -8.68 -5.08 -4.59
N PHE A 24 -7.88 -4.03 -4.61
CA PHE A 24 -6.44 -4.06 -4.82
C PHE A 24 -5.71 -4.36 -3.49
N ALA A 25 -5.81 -5.59 -2.98
CA ALA A 25 -4.97 -6.05 -1.88
C ALA A 25 -3.78 -6.86 -2.43
N LEU A 26 -2.55 -6.38 -2.18
CA LEU A 26 -1.32 -7.01 -2.68
C LEU A 26 -0.90 -8.22 -1.83
N TYR A 27 -1.23 -8.18 -0.54
CA TYR A 27 -1.00 -9.27 0.42
C TYR A 27 -2.34 -9.75 0.98
N GLY A 28 -2.51 -11.08 1.10
CA GLY A 28 -3.70 -11.68 1.70
C GLY A 28 -3.56 -11.89 3.22
N ALA A 29 -4.67 -12.17 3.90
CA ALA A 29 -4.68 -12.46 5.34
C ALA A 29 -3.87 -13.72 5.72
N SER A 30 -3.61 -14.61 4.75
CA SER A 30 -2.80 -15.82 4.91
C SER A 30 -1.30 -15.62 4.62
N SER A 31 -0.89 -14.41 4.23
CA SER A 31 0.52 -14.12 3.92
C SER A 31 1.37 -14.12 5.19
N PRO A 32 2.64 -14.59 5.15
CA PRO A 32 3.57 -14.48 6.27
C PRO A 32 4.00 -13.03 6.55
N VAL A 33 3.66 -12.08 5.66
CA VAL A 33 3.99 -10.66 5.78
C VAL A 33 3.01 -9.96 6.70
N LEU A 34 3.51 -9.22 7.69
CA LEU A 34 2.68 -8.43 8.60
C LEU A 34 2.12 -7.18 7.89
N GLN A 35 0.80 -7.11 7.71
CA GLN A 35 0.17 -5.89 7.21
C GLN A 35 0.15 -4.78 8.26
N LEU A 36 0.73 -3.65 7.92
CA LEU A 36 0.76 -2.47 8.78
C LEU A 36 -0.43 -1.56 8.48
N THR A 37 -0.95 -1.00 9.56
CA THR A 37 -2.04 -0.02 9.58
C THR A 37 -1.67 1.10 10.56
N PRO A 38 -2.33 2.26 10.49
CA PRO A 38 -2.12 3.35 11.44
C PRO A 38 -2.15 2.94 12.90
N SER A 39 -3.07 2.04 13.24
CA SER A 39 -3.29 1.60 14.62
C SER A 39 -2.22 0.63 15.11
N ASN A 40 -1.63 -0.18 14.23
CA ASN A 40 -0.65 -1.20 14.60
C ASN A 40 0.82 -0.74 14.40
N PHE A 41 1.06 0.30 13.59
CA PHE A 41 2.40 0.72 13.22
C PHE A 41 3.26 1.09 14.44
N LYS A 42 2.69 1.87 15.37
CA LYS A 42 3.42 2.31 16.56
C LYS A 42 3.83 1.13 17.46
N SER A 43 2.94 0.16 17.66
CA SER A 43 3.21 -0.98 18.54
C SER A 43 4.10 -2.03 17.89
N LYS A 44 3.91 -2.29 16.58
CA LYS A 44 4.61 -3.35 15.84
C LYS A 44 5.94 -2.91 15.24
N VAL A 45 6.12 -1.62 14.97
CA VAL A 45 7.36 -1.09 14.37
C VAL A 45 8.12 -0.24 15.39
N LEU A 46 7.52 0.85 15.89
CA LEU A 46 8.24 1.83 16.72
C LEU A 46 8.61 1.32 18.12
N ASN A 47 7.74 0.51 18.72
CA ASN A 47 7.96 -0.07 20.05
C ASN A 47 8.54 -1.49 19.99
N SER A 48 8.96 -1.96 18.81
CA SER A 48 9.53 -3.29 18.69
C SER A 48 10.98 -3.29 19.19
N THR A 49 11.35 -4.36 19.91
CA THR A 49 12.74 -4.56 20.38
C THR A 49 13.63 -5.19 19.31
N GLY A 50 13.03 -5.73 18.24
CA GLY A 50 13.72 -6.41 17.14
C GLY A 50 13.80 -5.57 15.88
N VAL A 51 14.50 -6.11 14.88
CA VAL A 51 14.57 -5.50 13.54
C VAL A 51 13.25 -5.73 12.82
N VAL A 52 12.68 -4.67 12.24
CA VAL A 52 11.46 -4.72 11.43
C VAL A 52 11.78 -4.21 10.03
N LEU A 53 11.59 -5.06 9.02
CA LEU A 53 11.67 -4.67 7.62
C LEU A 53 10.28 -4.29 7.15
N VAL A 54 10.12 -3.07 6.65
CA VAL A 54 8.84 -2.56 6.16
C VAL A 54 8.96 -2.25 4.67
N GLU A 55 8.13 -2.92 3.87
CA GLU A 55 7.91 -2.55 2.46
C GLU A 55 6.77 -1.53 2.39
N PHE A 56 7.00 -0.42 1.71
CA PHE A 56 5.98 0.55 1.35
C PHE A 56 5.59 0.30 -0.09
N PHE A 57 4.36 -0.17 -0.32
CA PHE A 57 3.88 -0.54 -1.65
C PHE A 57 2.61 0.21 -2.01
N ALA A 58 2.30 0.24 -3.31
CA ALA A 58 1.00 0.63 -3.83
C ALA A 58 0.46 -0.53 -4.69
N PRO A 59 -0.84 -0.85 -4.63
CA PRO A 59 -1.32 -2.11 -5.19
C PRO A 59 -1.52 -2.08 -6.71
N TRP A 60 -1.39 -0.90 -7.34
CA TRP A 60 -1.27 -0.73 -8.78
C TRP A 60 0.19 -0.76 -9.27
N CYS A 61 1.18 -0.71 -8.38
CA CYS A 61 2.59 -0.69 -8.76
C CYS A 61 3.03 -2.07 -9.27
N GLY A 62 3.36 -2.15 -10.56
CA GLY A 62 3.82 -3.39 -11.21
C GLY A 62 5.12 -3.94 -10.59
N HIS A 63 6.03 -3.07 -10.18
CA HIS A 63 7.29 -3.49 -9.54
C HIS A 63 7.06 -4.09 -8.15
N CYS A 64 6.11 -3.55 -7.37
CA CYS A 64 5.75 -4.12 -6.07
C CYS A 64 5.16 -5.52 -6.21
N LYS A 65 4.31 -5.74 -7.22
CA LYS A 65 3.73 -7.06 -7.51
C LYS A 65 4.80 -8.11 -7.83
N ALA A 66 5.86 -7.71 -8.53
CA ALA A 66 6.99 -8.60 -8.83
C ALA A 66 7.83 -8.91 -7.57
N LEU A 67 7.87 -7.99 -6.60
CA LEU A 67 8.61 -8.16 -5.35
C LEU A 67 7.87 -9.04 -4.33
N THR A 68 6.53 -9.04 -4.35
CA THR A 68 5.66 -9.84 -3.48
C THR A 68 6.17 -11.26 -3.18
N PRO A 69 6.43 -12.13 -4.18
CA PRO A 69 6.87 -13.51 -3.90
C PRO A 69 8.23 -13.60 -3.22
N THR A 70 9.11 -12.62 -3.45
CA THR A 70 10.43 -12.56 -2.79
C THR A 70 10.28 -12.02 -1.36
N TRP A 71 9.38 -11.06 -1.15
CA TRP A 71 9.08 -10.50 0.16
C TRP A 71 8.42 -11.52 1.10
N GLU A 72 7.49 -12.33 0.58
CA GLU A 72 6.88 -13.44 1.35
C GLU A 72 7.89 -14.52 1.72
N LYS A 73 8.82 -14.84 0.81
CA LYS A 73 9.95 -15.74 1.12
C LYS A 73 10.83 -15.15 2.21
N ALA A 74 11.18 -13.88 2.13
CA ALA A 74 11.97 -13.20 3.16
C ALA A 74 11.25 -13.23 4.52
N ALA A 75 9.94 -13.00 4.55
CA ALA A 75 9.14 -13.10 5.78
C ALA A 75 9.18 -14.50 6.40
N THR A 76 9.16 -15.53 5.57
CA THR A 76 9.28 -16.93 6.02
C THR A 76 10.67 -17.24 6.58
N VAL A 77 11.73 -16.82 5.88
CA VAL A 77 13.12 -17.10 6.26
C VAL A 77 13.55 -16.32 7.50
N LEU A 78 13.12 -15.06 7.63
CA LEU A 78 13.49 -14.18 8.73
C LEU A 78 12.62 -14.37 9.98
N LYS A 79 11.69 -15.33 9.96
CA LYS A 79 10.78 -15.60 11.08
C LYS A 79 11.58 -15.89 12.35
N GLY A 80 11.44 -15.02 13.35
CA GLY A 80 12.14 -15.10 14.64
C GLY A 80 13.44 -14.30 14.73
N VAL A 81 13.97 -13.80 13.60
CA VAL A 81 15.15 -12.90 13.56
C VAL A 81 14.72 -11.47 13.30
N ALA A 82 13.86 -11.26 12.29
CA ALA A 82 13.33 -9.96 11.95
C ALA A 82 11.87 -10.06 11.52
N THR A 83 11.08 -9.04 11.84
CA THR A 83 9.67 -8.99 11.43
C THR A 83 9.60 -8.36 10.05
N VAL A 84 9.05 -9.08 9.08
CA VAL A 84 8.84 -8.54 7.73
C VAL A 84 7.39 -8.08 7.61
N ALA A 85 7.22 -6.84 7.19
CA ALA A 85 5.95 -6.14 7.19
C ALA A 85 5.76 -5.36 5.89
N ALA A 86 4.51 -5.04 5.57
CA ALA A 86 4.15 -4.25 4.39
C ALA A 86 3.09 -3.20 4.76
N LEU A 87 3.27 -1.98 4.29
CA LEU A 87 2.33 -0.86 4.43
C LEU A 87 1.86 -0.41 3.05
N ASP A 88 0.54 -0.33 2.87
CA ASP A 88 -0.05 0.30 1.71
C ASP A 88 0.09 1.82 1.82
N ALA A 89 0.96 2.40 0.99
CA ALA A 89 1.25 3.83 1.00
C ALA A 89 0.13 4.68 0.39
N ASP A 90 -0.69 4.09 -0.47
CA ASP A 90 -1.85 4.72 -1.08
C ASP A 90 -3.03 4.75 -0.12
N ALA A 91 -3.29 3.65 0.58
CA ALA A 91 -4.33 3.61 1.61
C ALA A 91 -3.99 4.50 2.82
N HIS A 92 -2.69 4.74 3.07
CA HIS A 92 -2.20 5.39 4.28
C HIS A 92 -1.18 6.51 3.98
N HIS A 93 -1.54 7.44 3.09
CA HIS A 93 -0.69 8.56 2.66
C HIS A 93 -0.05 9.34 3.81
N THR A 94 -0.77 9.67 4.89
CA THR A 94 -0.20 10.46 6.01
C THR A 94 0.91 9.72 6.74
N LEU A 95 0.79 8.40 6.93
CA LEU A 95 1.85 7.60 7.57
C LEU A 95 3.02 7.38 6.64
N ALA A 96 2.74 7.09 5.38
CA ALA A 96 3.75 7.00 4.34
C ALA A 96 4.55 8.31 4.30
N GLN A 97 3.91 9.46 4.17
CA GLN A 97 4.57 10.77 4.13
C GLN A 97 5.42 11.06 5.39
N VAL A 98 4.94 10.73 6.59
CA VAL A 98 5.74 10.91 7.81
C VAL A 98 7.00 10.04 7.79
N ILE A 99 6.90 8.79 7.32
CA ILE A 99 8.03 7.86 7.28
C ILE A 99 8.98 8.18 6.12
N TYR A 100 8.46 8.46 4.94
CA TYR A 100 9.23 8.92 3.78
C TYR A 100 9.92 10.24 4.10
N CYS A 101 9.27 11.23 4.72
CA CYS A 101 9.91 12.49 5.10
C CYS A 101 10.97 12.31 6.21
N LYS A 102 10.82 11.29 7.07
CA LYS A 102 11.83 10.91 8.07
C LYS A 102 13.01 10.16 7.46
N PHE A 103 12.78 9.34 6.44
CA PHE A 103 13.80 8.60 5.69
C PHE A 103 14.58 9.51 4.74
N LEU A 104 13.89 10.43 4.05
CA LEU A 104 14.44 11.37 3.08
C LEU A 104 15.25 12.51 3.72
N ARG A 105 15.13 12.72 5.04
CA ARG A 105 16.06 13.61 5.76
C ARG A 105 17.50 13.08 5.77
N SER A 106 17.72 11.81 5.38
CA SER A 106 19.04 11.22 5.16
C SER A 106 19.49 11.16 3.70
N TRP A 107 18.59 11.35 2.72
CA TRP A 107 18.89 11.32 1.28
C TRP A 107 18.11 12.43 0.56
N HIS A 108 18.65 13.65 0.62
CA HIS A 108 18.00 14.90 0.21
C HIS A 108 17.77 15.07 -1.31
N PHE A 109 18.11 14.10 -2.17
CA PHE A 109 18.26 14.38 -3.61
C PHE A 109 17.38 13.60 -4.60
N LEU A 110 16.40 12.79 -4.19
CA LEU A 110 15.66 11.95 -5.15
C LEU A 110 14.12 11.95 -5.11
N PHE A 111 13.46 12.72 -4.25
CA PHE A 111 12.00 12.63 -4.11
C PHE A 111 11.32 14.00 -3.98
N HIS A 112 11.38 14.83 -5.03
CA HIS A 112 10.59 16.06 -5.10
C HIS A 112 9.23 15.88 -5.80
N GLU A 113 8.95 14.73 -6.42
CA GLU A 113 7.75 14.56 -7.27
C GLU A 113 6.71 13.56 -6.70
N ILE A 114 6.85 13.12 -5.45
CA ILE A 114 5.93 12.15 -4.82
C ILE A 114 5.40 12.64 -3.44
N CYS A 115 5.62 13.90 -3.07
CA CYS A 115 4.95 14.54 -1.93
C CYS A 115 4.07 15.71 -2.39
#